data_AF-A0A520JHV7-F1
#
_entry.id   AF-A0A520JHV7-F1
#
_cell.length_a   1.000
_cell.length_b   1.000
_cell.length_c   1.000
_cell.angle_alpha   90.00
_cell.angle_beta   90.00
_cell.angle_gamma   90.00
#
_symmetry.space_group_name_H-M   'P 1'
#
loop_
_entity.id
_entity.type
_entity.pdbx_description
1 polymer ?
#
loop_
_entity_poly.entity_id
_entity_poly.type
_entity_poly.pdbx_seq_one_letter_code
_entity_poly.pdbx_strand_id
1 'polypeptide(L)'
;MIAIVGRDLRRNVAGGGATLVVSFFLLVATLFPFAIGPDAALLARVGGGIIWTAALLAGLLPVERLVAPDLEAGVFDQFAVR
;
A
#
# COMPACT_ATOMS: atom_id res chain seq x y z
N MET A 1 9.92 -10.02 16.12
CA MET A 1 9.40 -9.84 14.75
C MET A 1 7.95 -9.37 14.71
N ILE A 2 6.96 -10.17 15.13
CA ILE A 2 5.53 -9.79 15.06
C ILE A 2 5.21 -8.47 15.80
N ALA A 3 5.84 -8.24 16.96
CA ALA A 3 5.66 -7.00 17.73
C ALA A 3 6.17 -5.73 17.00
N ILE A 4 7.19 -5.87 16.14
CA ILE A 4 7.73 -4.76 15.34
C ILE A 4 6.75 -4.43 14.21
N VAL A 5 6.28 -5.47 13.50
CA VAL A 5 5.27 -5.33 12.44
C VAL A 5 4.00 -4.64 12.96
N GLY A 6 3.51 -5.03 14.14
CA GLY A 6 2.32 -4.41 14.74
C GLY A 6 2.53 -2.94 15.14
N ARG A 7 3.73 -2.59 15.64
CA ARG A 7 4.10 -1.19 15.94
C ARG A 7 4.11 -0.34 14.68
N ASP A 8 4.72 -0.84 13.61
CA ASP A 8 4.92 -0.08 12.39
C ASP A 8 3.60 0.09 11.62
N LEU A 9 2.75 -0.95 11.59
CA LEU A 9 1.37 -0.84 11.10
C LEU A 9 0.60 0.26 11.83
N ARG A 10 0.63 0.26 13.16
CA ARG A 10 -0.06 1.30 13.95
C ARG A 10 0.48 2.69 13.67
N ARG A 11 1.80 2.84 13.52
CA ARG A 11 2.46 4.12 13.20
C ARG A 11 2.09 4.62 11.80
N ASN A 12 1.99 3.72 10.82
CA ASN A 12 1.58 4.04 9.46
C ASN A 12 0.11 4.47 9.38
N VAL A 13 -0.77 3.82 10.15
CA VAL A 13 -2.20 4.19 10.26
C VAL A 13 -2.36 5.55 10.94
N ALA A 14 -1.69 5.79 12.06
CA ALA A 14 -1.78 7.07 12.79
C ALA A 14 -1.16 8.25 12.02
N GLY A 15 -0.14 7.99 11.18
CA GLY A 15 0.56 9.00 10.38
C GLY A 15 -0.04 9.25 8.98
N GLY A 16 -1.25 8.76 8.70
CA GLY A 16 -1.96 8.99 7.42
C GLY A 16 -1.43 8.21 6.21
N GLY A 17 -0.37 7.40 6.37
CA GLY A 17 0.18 6.58 5.29
C GLY A 17 -0.81 5.54 4.78
N ALA A 18 -1.56 4.91 5.70
CA ALA A 18 -2.62 3.97 5.33
C ALA A 18 -3.75 4.65 4.51
N THR A 19 -4.13 5.87 4.88
CA THR A 19 -5.18 6.63 4.19
C THR A 19 -4.80 6.92 2.75
N LEU A 20 -3.54 7.27 2.49
CA LEU A 20 -3.03 7.54 1.13
C LEU A 20 -3.09 6.27 0.26
N VAL A 21 -2.60 5.14 0.77
CA VAL A 21 -2.60 3.84 0.07
C VAL A 21 -4.02 3.39 -0.25
N VAL A 22 -4.93 3.46 0.72
CA VAL A 22 -6.33 3.05 0.54
C VAL A 22 -7.05 3.98 -0.43
N SER A 23 -6.85 5.30 -0.32
CA SER A 23 -7.46 6.27 -1.25
C SER A 23 -6.98 6.05 -2.68
N PHE A 24 -5.69 5.79 -2.88
CA PHE A 24 -5.13 5.53 -4.20
C PHE A 24 -5.62 4.21 -4.79
N PHE A 25 -5.69 3.15 -3.98
CA PHE A 25 -6.29 1.87 -4.38
C PHE A 25 -7.73 2.07 -4.87
N LEU A 26 -8.56 2.75 -4.09
CA LEU A 26 -9.96 3.01 -4.45
C LEU A 26 -10.06 3.87 -5.71
N LEU A 27 -9.21 4.89 -5.84
CA LEU A 27 -9.16 5.75 -7.03
C LEU A 27 -8.86 4.94 -8.29
N VAL A 28 -7.83 4.08 -8.27
CA VAL A 28 -7.50 3.23 -9.42
C VAL A 28 -8.62 2.22 -9.68
N ALA A 29 -9.08 1.50 -8.66
CA ALA A 29 -10.11 0.47 -8.80
C ALA A 29 -11.43 1.02 -9.34
N THR A 30 -11.79 2.26 -8.99
CA THR A 30 -13.01 2.92 -9.49
C THR A 30 -12.84 3.53 -10.87
N LEU A 31 -11.64 3.99 -11.25
CA LEU A 31 -11.36 4.54 -12.58
C LEU A 31 -11.43 3.49 -13.70
N PHE A 32 -11.03 2.25 -13.42
CA PHE A 32 -11.01 1.19 -14.44
C PHE A 32 -12.38 0.93 -15.09
N PRO A 33 -13.49 0.77 -14.33
CA PRO A 33 -14.82 0.67 -14.92
C PRO A 33 -15.20 1.86 -15.82
N PHE A 34 -14.75 3.08 -15.52
CA PHE A 34 -14.98 4.24 -16.39
C PHE A 34 -14.20 4.15 -17.71
N ALA A 35 -13.00 3.57 -17.70
CA ALA A 35 -12.18 3.39 -18.90
C ALA A 35 -12.70 2.25 -19.80
N ILE A 36 -13.28 1.21 -19.22
CA ILE A 36 -13.77 0.01 -19.93
C ILE A 36 -15.22 0.18 -20.38
N GLY A 37 -16.05 0.84 -19.58
CA GLY A 37 -17.49 0.95 -19.78
C GLY A 37 -18.30 -0.02 -18.90
N PRO A 38 -19.65 0.08 -18.93
CA PRO A 38 -20.55 -0.55 -17.96
C PRO A 38 -20.88 -2.04 -18.24
N ASP A 39 -20.11 -2.74 -19.07
CA ASP A 39 -20.35 -4.16 -19.37
C ASP A 39 -20.01 -5.05 -18.17
N ALA A 40 -21.04 -5.53 -17.48
CA ALA A 40 -20.90 -6.36 -16.29
C ALA A 40 -20.19 -7.70 -16.56
N ALA A 41 -20.38 -8.32 -17.73
CA ALA A 41 -19.76 -9.60 -18.06
C ALA A 41 -18.26 -9.43 -18.30
N LEU A 42 -17.87 -8.33 -18.97
CA LEU A 42 -16.47 -7.97 -19.14
C LEU A 42 -15.83 -7.63 -17.79
N LEU A 43 -16.46 -6.77 -16.98
CA LEU A 43 -15.97 -6.38 -15.66
C LEU A 43 -15.81 -7.57 -14.72
N ALA A 44 -16.71 -8.55 -14.75
CA ALA A 44 -16.57 -9.77 -13.95
C ALA A 44 -15.35 -10.60 -14.38
N ARG A 45 -15.01 -10.62 -15.67
CA ARG A 45 -13.84 -11.34 -16.20
C ARG A 45 -12.51 -10.65 -15.85
N VAL A 46 -12.46 -9.33 -15.89
CA VAL A 46 -11.20 -8.56 -15.67
C VAL A 46 -11.04 -8.04 -14.24
N GLY A 47 -12.10 -8.03 -13.43
CA GLY A 47 -12.15 -7.39 -12.12
C GLY A 47 -11.08 -7.89 -11.14
N GLY A 48 -10.82 -9.20 -11.12
CA GLY A 48 -9.74 -9.76 -10.30
C GLY A 48 -8.36 -9.18 -10.65
N GLY A 49 -8.07 -9.05 -11.95
CA GLY A 49 -6.82 -8.45 -12.43
C GLY A 49 -6.73 -6.95 -12.10
N ILE A 50 -7.85 -6.23 -12.21
CA ILE A 50 -7.93 -4.80 -11.86
C ILE A 50 -7.63 -4.60 -10.38
N ILE A 51 -8.24 -5.40 -9.50
CA ILE A 51 -8.03 -5.32 -8.04
C ILE A 51 -6.55 -5.56 -7.71
N TRP A 52 -5.94 -6.61 -8.27
CA TRP A 52 -4.52 -6.89 -8.04
C TRP A 52 -3.61 -5.77 -8.55
N THR A 53 -3.89 -5.24 -9.74
CA THR A 53 -3.13 -4.13 -10.31
C THR A 53 -3.23 -2.87 -9.44
N ALA A 54 -4.44 -2.52 -9.00
CA ALA A 54 -4.66 -1.39 -8.11
C ALA A 54 -3.93 -1.57 -6.77
N ALA A 55 -3.96 -2.78 -6.19
CA ALA A 55 -3.28 -3.09 -4.94
C ALA A 55 -1.76 -2.98 -5.07
N LEU A 56 -1.19 -3.51 -6.16
CA LEU A 56 0.24 -3.43 -6.45
C LEU A 56 0.69 -1.98 -6.62
N LEU A 57 -0.04 -1.18 -7.41
CA LEU A 57 0.28 0.23 -7.61
C LEU A 57 0.18 1.04 -6.31
N ALA A 58 -0.88 0.80 -5.52
CA ALA A 58 -1.05 1.44 -4.22
C ALA A 58 0.07 1.07 -3.24
N GLY A 59 0.55 -0.18 -3.31
CA GLY A 59 1.66 -0.69 -2.51
C GLY A 59 3.01 -0.06 -2.84
N LEU A 60 3.17 0.60 -4.00
CA LEU A 60 4.40 1.30 -4.36
C LEU A 60 4.55 2.65 -3.63
N LEU A 61 3.44 3.31 -3.28
CA LEU A 61 3.47 4.63 -2.63
C LEU A 61 4.30 4.68 -1.32
N PRO A 62 4.14 3.74 -0.38
CA PRO A 62 4.87 3.81 0.88
C PRO A 62 6.29 3.26 0.83
N VAL A 63 6.78 2.72 -0.31
CA VAL A 63 8.04 1.96 -0.40
C VAL A 63 9.23 2.69 0.23
N GLU A 64 9.42 3.97 -0.11
CA GLU A 64 10.53 4.77 0.43
C GLU A 64 10.40 5.02 1.95
N ARG A 65 9.17 5.16 2.43
CA ARG A 65 8.85 5.43 3.83
C ARG A 65 8.93 4.19 4.73
N LEU A 66 9.06 3.00 4.15
CA LEU A 66 9.19 1.76 4.92
C LEU A 66 10.53 1.66 5.65
N VAL A 67 11.59 2.22 5.08
CA VAL A 67 12.96 2.03 5.57
C VAL A 67 13.60 3.35 6.03
N ALA A 68 13.33 4.46 5.35
CA ALA A 68 13.96 5.75 5.64
C ALA A 68 13.84 6.20 7.11
N PRO A 69 12.67 6.10 7.78
CA PRO A 69 12.54 6.54 9.17
C PRO A 69 13.37 5.70 10.15
N ASP A 70 13.58 4.41 9.86
CA ASP A 70 14.37 3.52 10.70
C ASP A 70 15.88 3.70 10.46
N LEU A 71 16.28 4.05 9.22
CA LEU A 71 17.64 4.47 8.91
C LEU A 71 17.99 5.79 9.62
N GLU A 72 17.13 6.81 9.51
CA GLU A 72 17.34 8.11 10.17
C GLU A 72 17.39 7.99 11.70
N ALA A 73 16.65 7.05 12.27
CA ALA A 73 16.63 6.79 13.70
C ALA A 73 17.81 5.92 14.20
N GLY A 74 18.72 5.48 13.32
CA GLY A 74 19.88 4.64 13.68
C GLY A 74 19.50 3.22 14.15
N VAL A 75 18.29 2.74 13.81
CA VAL A 75 17.79 1.43 14.26
C VAL A 75 18.67 0.30 13.70
N PHE A 76 19.14 0.44 12.46
CA PHE A 76 20.04 -0.55 11.83
C PHE A 76 21.42 -0.61 12.50
N ASP A 77 21.96 0.54 12.94
CA ASP A 77 23.24 0.59 13.67
C ASP A 77 23.13 -0.16 15.01
N GLN A 78 21.99 -0.03 15.70
CA GLN A 78 21.74 -0.76 16.94
C GLN A 78 21.63 -2.28 16.72
N PHE A 79 21.07 -2.72 15.59
CA PHE A 79 21.03 -4.13 15.23
C PHE A 79 22.41 -4.67 14.81
N ALA A 80 23.25 -3.86 14.17
CA ALA A 80 24.57 -4.28 13.69
C ALA A 80 25.60 -4.49 14.83
N VAL A 81 25.44 -3.79 15.96
CA VAL A 81 26.34 -3.89 17.13
C VAL A 81 25.90 -4.98 18.12
N ARG A 82 24.78 -5.65 17.86
CA ARG A 82 24.20 -6.69 18.73
C ARG A 82 24.45 -8.09 18.18
#